data_AF-W0HXM9-F1
#
_entry.id   AF-W0HXM9-F1
#
_cell.length_a   1.000
_cell.length_b   1.000
_cell.length_c   1.000
_cell.angle_alpha   90.00
_cell.angle_beta   90.00
_cell.angle_gamma   90.00
#
_symmetry.space_group_name_H-M   'P 1'
#
loop_
_entity.id
_entity.type
_entity.pdbx_description
1 polymer ?
#
loop_
_entity_poly.entity_id
_entity_poly.type
_entity_poly.pdbx_seq_one_letter_code
_entity_poly.pdbx_strand_id
1 'polypeptide(L)' 'MHCPLCKSSAHTRSSRYLSETTKERYHQCTNINCGHTFKTLESITGSIVKPGVVAAVVPHACVSTD' A
#
# COMPACT_ATOMS: atom_id res chain seq x y z
N MET A 1 0.96 -0.85 -10.25
CA MET A 1 0.70 -2.05 -11.08
C MET A 1 0.65 -1.61 -12.54
N HIS A 2 0.98 -2.48 -13.50
CA HIS A 2 0.75 -2.18 -14.92
C HIS A 2 -0.62 -2.69 -15.35
N CYS A 3 -1.29 -1.97 -16.26
CA CYS A 3 -2.55 -2.37 -16.84
C CYS A 3 -2.39 -3.69 -17.60
N PRO A 4 -3.23 -4.72 -17.34
CA PRO A 4 -3.10 -6.00 -18.03
C PRO A 4 -3.34 -5.90 -19.54
N LEU A 5 -4.14 -4.92 -19.99
CA LEU A 5 -4.50 -4.71 -21.39
C LEU A 5 -3.42 -3.95 -22.17
N CYS A 6 -3.12 -2.72 -21.76
CA CYS A 6 -2.24 -1.83 -22.54
C CYS A 6 -0.82 -1.68 -21.97
N LYS A 7 -0.52 -2.38 -20.86
CA LYS A 7 0.77 -2.35 -20.15
C LYS A 7 1.23 -0.98 -19.61
N SER A 8 0.44 0.08 -19.82
CA SER A 8 0.68 1.40 -19.20
C SER A 8 0.54 1.33 -17.68
N SER A 9 1.10 2.32 -16.99
CA SER A 9 0.97 2.47 -15.54
C SER A 9 -0.49 2.51 -15.10
N ALA A 10 -0.79 1.86 -13.98
CA ALA A 10 -2.09 1.91 -13.32
C ALA A 10 -1.90 2.25 -11.84
N HIS A 11 -2.71 3.18 -11.36
CA HIS A 11 -2.66 3.66 -9.98
C HIS A 11 -3.78 3.06 -9.14
N THR A 12 -3.45 2.70 -7.90
CA THR A 12 -4.44 2.28 -6.92
C THR A 12 -5.31 3.46 -6.51
N ARG A 13 -6.64 3.28 -6.60
CA ARG A 13 -7.65 4.27 -6.21
C ARG A 13 -8.16 4.01 -4.80
N SER A 14 -8.40 2.74 -4.49
CA SER A 14 -8.87 2.31 -3.18
C SER A 14 -8.38 0.89 -2.90
N SER A 15 -8.49 0.49 -1.64
CA SER A 15 -8.13 -0.86 -1.23
C SER A 15 -8.94 -1.28 -0.01
N ARG A 16 -9.22 -2.57 0.10
CA ARG A 16 -9.86 -3.17 1.28
C ARG A 16 -9.07 -4.40 1.73
N TYR A 17 -8.99 -4.61 3.03
CA TYR A 17 -8.46 -5.85 3.58
C TYR A 17 -9.53 -6.93 3.50
N LEU A 18 -9.17 -8.09 2.96
CA LEU A 18 -10.02 -9.29 2.99
C LEU A 18 -9.63 -10.19 4.16
N SER A 19 -8.35 -10.16 4.55
CA SER A 19 -7.81 -10.80 5.74
C SER A 19 -6.64 -9.96 6.26
N GLU A 20 -6.05 -10.36 7.39
CA GLU A 20 -4.85 -9.71 7.95
C GLU A 20 -3.68 -9.67 6.96
N THR A 21 -3.55 -10.70 6.12
CA THR A 21 -2.43 -10.84 5.17
C THR A 21 -2.79 -10.50 3.73
N THR A 22 -4.09 -10.41 3.39
CA THR A 22 -4.55 -10.25 2.00
C THR A 22 -5.36 -8.97 1.81
N LYS A 23 -4.92 -8.17 0.84
CA LYS A 23 -5.50 -6.87 0.49
C LYS A 23 -5.96 -6.87 -0.96
N GLU A 24 -7.23 -6.55 -1.17
CA GLU A 24 -7.77 -6.25 -2.49
C GLU A 24 -7.48 -4.78 -2.82
N ARG A 25 -6.87 -4.52 -3.98
CA ARG A 25 -6.58 -3.18 -4.48
C ARG A 25 -7.31 -2.94 -5.80
N TYR A 26 -7.91 -1.76 -5.93
CA TYR A 26 -8.61 -1.29 -7.11
C TYR A 26 -7.68 -0.34 -7.87
N HIS A 27 -7.42 -0.63 -9.14
CA HIS A 27 -6.51 0.14 -9.97
C HIS A 27 -7.23 0.73 -11.17
N GLN A 28 -6.80 1.92 -11.58
CA GLN A 28 -7.23 2.57 -12.80
C GLN A 28 -6.00 2.84 -13.67
N CYS A 29 -6.07 2.46 -14.94
CA CYS A 29 -5.04 2.75 -15.93
C CYS A 29 -4.91 4.26 -16.15
N THR A 30 -3.68 4.77 -16.21
CA THR A 30 -3.42 6.20 -16.47
C THR A 30 -3.52 6.57 -17.94
N ASN A 31 -3.44 5.59 -18.84
CA ASN A 31 -3.67 5.82 -20.27
C ASN A 31 -5.17 6.10 -20.47
N ILE A 32 -5.51 7.35 -20.76
CA ILE A 32 -6.88 7.84 -20.95
C ILE A 32 -7.62 7.11 -22.08
N ASN A 33 -6.90 6.63 -23.09
CA ASN A 33 -7.49 5.87 -24.20
C ASN A 33 -7.82 4.42 -23.78
N CYS A 34 -7.19 3.92 -22.71
CA CYS A 34 -7.47 2.60 -22.16
C CYS A 34 -8.53 2.67 -21.05
N GLY A 35 -8.37 3.58 -20.08
CA GLY A 35 -9.31 3.78 -18.96
C GLY A 35 -9.58 2.56 -18.07
N HIS A 36 -8.89 1.44 -18.32
CA HIS A 36 -9.22 0.15 -17.74
C HIS A 36 -9.13 0.18 -16.22
N THR A 37 -10.21 -0.26 -15.58
CA THR A 37 -10.33 -0.35 -14.12
C THR A 37 -10.42 -1.81 -13.73
N PHE A 38 -9.55 -2.25 -12.83
CA PHE A 38 -9.41 -3.66 -12.47
C PHE A 38 -9.02 -3.83 -11.00
N LYS A 39 -9.19 -5.04 -10.48
CA LYS A 39 -8.86 -5.38 -9.10
C LYS A 39 -7.72 -6.40 -9.06
N THR A 40 -6.89 -6.33 -8.02
CA THR A 40 -5.86 -7.33 -7.73
C THR A 40 -5.92 -7.74 -6.27
N LEU A 41 -5.60 -9.00 -5.98
CA LEU A 41 -5.33 -9.46 -4.63
C LEU A 41 -3.82 -9.43 -4.40
N GLU A 42 -3.39 -8.77 -3.33
CA GLU A 42 -2.00 -8.77 -2.89
C GLU A 42 -1.95 -9.40 -1.50
N SER A 43 -1.21 -10.50 -1.39
CA SER A 43 -1.08 -11.28 -0.16
C SER A 43 0.36 -11.26 0.34
N ILE A 44 0.54 -11.09 1.64
CA ILE A 44 1.84 -11.25 2.30
C ILE A 44 2.06 -12.74 2.52
N THR A 45 2.97 -13.35 1.75
CA THR A 45 3.33 -14.77 1.88
C THR A 45 4.32 -15.01 3.03
N GLY A 46 5.15 -14.02 3.34
CA GLY A 46 6.12 -14.10 4.42
C GLY A 46 6.91 -12.81 4.58
N SER A 47 7.53 -12.62 5.74
CA SER A 47 8.47 -11.53 6.01
C SER A 47 9.89 -12.07 5.89
N ILE A 48 10.74 -11.44 5.07
CA ILE A 48 12.16 -11.83 4.95
C ILE A 48 12.92 -11.47 6.23
N VAL A 49 12.62 -10.32 6.83
CA VAL A 49 13.11 -9.87 8.13
C VAL A 49 11.97 -9.17 8.86
N LYS A 50 11.89 -9.35 10.18
CA LYS A 50 11.04 -8.53 11.05
C LYS A 50 11.93 -7.53 11.80
N PRO A 51 11.57 -6.24 11.89
CA PRO A 51 12.33 -5.30 12.71
C PRO A 51 12.50 -5.85 14.13
N GLY A 52 13.70 -5.73 14.68
CA GLY A 52 13.93 -6.06 16.09
C GLY A 52 13.09 -5.14 17.00
N VAL A 53 12.83 -5.57 18.23
CA VAL A 53 12.16 -4.74 19.23
C VAL A 53 13.04 -3.53 19.52
N VAL A 54 12.72 -2.38 18.90
CA VAL A 54 13.35 -1.11 19.24
C VAL A 54 12.61 -0.61 20.47
N ALA A 55 13.29 -0.54 21.62
CA ALA A 55 12.75 0.12 22.79
C ALA A 55 12.41 1.57 22.40
N ALA A 56 11.11 1.91 22.43
CA ALA A 56 10.66 3.24 22.07
C ALA A 56 11.35 4.27 22.98
N VAL A 57 12.13 5.17 22.39
CA VAL A 57 12.76 6.26 23.14
C VAL A 57 11.66 7.25 23.52
N VAL A 58 11.65 7.69 24.77
CA VAL A 58 10.69 8.67 25.27
C VAL A 58 10.86 9.98 24.47
N PRO A 59 9.79 10.59 23.94
CA PRO A 59 9.89 11.88 23.27
C PRO A 59 10.55 12.92 24.19
N HIS A 60 11.43 13.76 23.64
CA HIS A 60 12.03 14.85 24.41
C HIS A 60 10.92 15.76 24.95
N ALA A 61 10.95 16.05 26.26
CA ALA A 61 10.01 16.96 26.88
C ALA A 61 10.20 18.36 26.29
N CYS A 62 9.14 18.91 25.68
CA CYS A 62 9.07 20.34 25.38
C CYS A 62 8.85 21.06 26.72
N VAL A 63 9.91 21.66 27.26
CA VAL A 63 9.77 22.57 28.41
C VAL A 63 9.21 23.87 27.86
N SER A 64 7.90 24.07 27.97
CA SER A 64 7.30 25.39 27.81
C SER A 64 7.64 26.22 29.06
N THR A 65 8.70 27.03 28.97
CA THR A 65 8.94 28.11 29.93
C THR A 65 7.96 29.25 29.62
N ASP A 66 7.07 29.53 30.56
CA ASP A 66 6.21 30.72 30.62
C ASP A 66 7.07 31.96 30.98
#